data_AF-A0A0F9FW42-F1
#
_entry.id   AF-A0A0F9FW42-F1
#
_cell.length_a   1.000
_cell.length_b   1.000
_cell.length_c   1.000
_cell.angle_alpha   90.00
_cell.angle_beta   90.00
_cell.angle_gamma   90.00
#
_symmetry.space_group_name_H-M   'P 1'
#
loop_
_entity.id
_entity.type
_entity.pdbx_description
1 polymer ?
#
loop_
_entity_poly.entity_id
_entity_poly.type
_entity_poly.pdbx_seq_one_letter_code
_entity_poly.pdbx_strand_id
1 'polypeptide(L)'
;MTVSLNKYFNSDEVWAASLEPTGFPNRTDNQISFVSGTRVFTLEPSNGSFTYWLRGVERRVTSALTVTIADTTGLHFIVINSVGALEESTILWGYSDNEVMVATIYWRAGGNDELIGDERHGLTMDWSTHEYLHFTVGTAFEEGLTGTFNDNNTFTITAGKIHDQDIVHSISEQTTARILYRDGVTGTWFFDASGTDYFKETAGIIQYDNNGVLTDVSNGSHVAYWAFAVNDPIDHIYLIVGQRQDTTLANATATSLGLTNPLGTAFGGLATTSLPIDNQMLVSNGSIYAFSTIPACNTSTEKLIFATTTKTWSCQTDAGAGGGITDWAGLSDTDIKVFTEDDTNVTLT
;
A
#
# COMPACT_ATOMS: atom_id res chain seq x y z
N MET A 1 -12.25 -28.85 39.64
CA MET A 1 -11.88 -29.55 38.40
C MET A 1 -11.26 -28.51 37.49
N THR A 2 -9.94 -28.37 37.52
CA THR A 2 -9.24 -27.43 36.65
C THR A 2 -9.00 -28.17 35.34
N VAL A 3 -9.83 -27.89 34.33
CA VAL A 3 -9.60 -28.41 32.98
C VAL A 3 -8.40 -27.64 32.43
N SER A 4 -7.25 -28.29 32.42
CA SER A 4 -6.06 -27.80 31.71
C SER A 4 -6.34 -27.86 30.21
N LEU A 5 -6.61 -26.69 29.61
CA LEU A 5 -6.80 -26.52 28.16
C LEU A 5 -5.57 -26.92 27.33
N ASN A 6 -4.40 -27.09 27.94
CA ASN A 6 -3.15 -27.50 27.26
C ASN A 6 -3.16 -28.89 26.63
N LYS A 7 -4.24 -29.68 26.74
CA LYS A 7 -4.31 -31.01 26.11
C LYS A 7 -4.86 -31.00 24.69
N TYR A 8 -5.47 -29.90 24.23
CA TYR A 8 -6.18 -29.87 22.94
C TYR A 8 -5.62 -28.88 21.91
N PHE A 9 -4.60 -28.10 22.26
CA PHE A 9 -3.90 -27.22 21.32
C PHE A 9 -2.40 -27.48 21.44
N ASN A 10 -1.86 -28.20 20.47
CA ASN A 10 -0.42 -28.25 20.27
C ASN A 10 -0.03 -26.92 19.61
N SER A 11 0.62 -26.02 20.34
CA SER A 11 1.08 -24.74 19.81
C SER A 11 1.94 -24.92 18.56
N ASP A 12 2.71 -26.01 18.51
CA ASP A 12 3.61 -26.30 17.40
C ASP A 12 2.83 -26.65 16.12
N GLU A 13 1.66 -27.30 16.24
CA GLU A 13 0.77 -27.57 15.10
C GLU A 13 0.08 -26.30 14.60
N VAL A 14 -0.28 -25.40 15.52
CA VAL A 14 -0.88 -24.10 15.17
C VAL A 14 0.15 -23.24 14.44
N TRP A 15 1.37 -23.14 14.94
CA TRP A 15 2.46 -22.36 14.33
C TRP A 15 2.89 -22.91 12.97
N ALA A 16 2.95 -24.24 12.84
CA ALA A 16 3.26 -24.87 11.56
C ALA A 16 2.16 -24.64 10.50
N ALA A 17 0.90 -24.53 10.93
CA ALA A 17 -0.23 -24.25 10.03
C ALA A 17 -0.38 -22.76 9.72
N SER A 18 -0.14 -21.88 10.70
CA SER A 18 -0.28 -20.43 10.54
C SER A 18 0.96 -19.76 9.98
N LEU A 19 2.13 -20.42 10.02
CA LEU A 19 3.44 -19.84 9.71
C LEU A 19 3.87 -18.70 10.65
N GLU A 20 3.25 -18.63 11.82
CA GLU A 20 3.46 -17.58 12.82
C GLU A 20 4.11 -18.13 14.10
N PRO A 21 4.77 -17.27 14.89
CA PRO A 21 5.19 -15.90 14.57
C PRO A 21 6.28 -15.81 13.50
N THR A 22 6.21 -14.81 12.62
CA THR A 22 7.29 -14.40 11.71
C THR A 22 7.48 -12.88 11.74
N GLY A 23 8.69 -12.40 12.02
CA GLY A 23 8.97 -10.95 12.11
C GLY A 23 9.81 -10.57 13.34
N PHE A 24 9.71 -9.31 13.76
CA PHE A 24 10.50 -8.74 14.85
C PHE A 24 9.62 -8.43 16.07
N PRO A 25 10.00 -8.83 17.30
CA PRO A 25 9.29 -8.42 18.51
C PRO A 25 9.22 -6.89 18.68
N ASN A 26 10.27 -6.19 18.22
CA ASN A 26 10.37 -4.74 18.18
C ASN A 26 11.48 -4.31 17.20
N ARG A 27 11.48 -3.01 16.85
CA ARG A 27 12.52 -2.38 16.03
C ARG A 27 13.55 -1.58 16.84
N THR A 28 13.45 -1.56 18.17
CA THR A 28 14.33 -0.75 19.04
C THR A 28 15.63 -1.47 19.38
N ASP A 29 15.64 -2.80 19.36
CA ASP A 29 16.82 -3.61 19.69
C ASP A 29 17.77 -3.81 18.52
N ASN A 30 17.39 -3.36 17.33
CA ASN A 30 18.19 -3.45 16.11
C ASN A 30 18.04 -2.18 15.25
N GLN A 31 19.03 -1.93 14.41
CA GLN A 31 19.04 -0.81 13.48
C GLN A 31 19.47 -1.25 12.10
N ILE A 32 18.98 -0.54 11.09
CA ILE A 32 19.34 -0.74 9.68
C ILE A 32 20.19 0.44 9.20
N SER A 33 21.18 0.14 8.36
CA SER A 33 21.99 1.15 7.67
C SER A 33 22.38 0.66 6.29
N PHE A 34 22.65 1.61 5.39
CA PHE A 34 23.12 1.33 4.04
C PHE A 34 24.25 2.28 3.68
N VAL A 35 25.31 1.75 3.08
CA VAL A 35 26.45 2.54 2.61
C VAL A 35 26.45 2.53 1.09
N SER A 36 25.93 3.59 0.46
CA SER A 36 25.75 3.68 -1.00
C SER A 36 27.04 3.39 -1.78
N GLY A 37 28.17 3.93 -1.31
CA GLY A 37 29.47 3.77 -1.99
C GLY A 37 29.99 2.32 -2.02
N THR A 38 29.52 1.44 -1.12
CA THR A 38 29.87 0.01 -1.12
C THR A 38 28.68 -0.90 -1.35
N ARG A 39 27.45 -0.35 -1.42
CA ARG A 39 26.17 -1.07 -1.51
C ARG A 39 25.93 -2.08 -0.39
N VAL A 40 26.55 -1.85 0.77
CA VAL A 40 26.42 -2.75 1.92
C VAL A 40 25.25 -2.30 2.77
N PHE A 41 24.22 -3.15 2.82
CA PHE A 41 23.16 -3.08 3.81
C PHE A 41 23.58 -3.82 5.08
N THR A 42 23.27 -3.24 6.23
CA THR A 42 23.58 -3.80 7.54
C THR A 42 22.34 -3.79 8.42
N LEU A 43 22.03 -4.95 9.01
CA LEU A 43 21.11 -5.09 10.13
C LEU A 43 21.93 -5.46 11.37
N GLU A 44 21.96 -4.61 12.39
CA GLU A 44 22.81 -4.84 13.55
C GLU A 44 22.09 -4.63 14.88
N PRO A 45 22.53 -5.32 15.96
CA PRO A 45 21.99 -5.10 17.29
C PRO A 45 22.30 -3.69 17.82
N SER A 46 21.28 -2.98 18.28
CA SER A 46 21.43 -1.69 18.98
C SER A 46 21.98 -1.87 20.40
N ASN A 47 21.65 -3.00 21.05
CA ASN A 47 21.99 -3.28 22.46
C ASN A 47 22.65 -4.66 22.65
N GLY A 48 23.61 -5.01 21.78
CA GLY A 48 24.40 -6.24 21.86
C GLY A 48 23.72 -7.53 21.37
N SER A 49 22.39 -7.58 21.36
CA SER A 49 21.63 -8.60 20.61
C SER A 49 20.22 -8.14 20.26
N PHE A 50 19.65 -8.71 19.20
CA PHE A 50 18.22 -8.65 18.91
C PHE A 50 17.67 -10.06 18.66
N THR A 51 16.35 -10.17 18.66
CA THR A 51 15.63 -11.40 18.35
C THR A 51 14.75 -11.16 17.13
N TYR A 52 14.58 -12.19 16.31
CA TYR A 52 13.51 -12.28 15.32
C TYR A 52 12.87 -13.66 15.39
N TRP A 53 11.67 -13.80 14.84
CA TRP A 53 10.97 -15.07 14.72
C TRP A 53 10.82 -15.44 13.26
N LEU A 54 10.97 -16.74 12.98
CA LEU A 54 10.69 -17.32 11.68
C LEU A 54 9.86 -18.58 11.91
N ARG A 55 8.57 -18.53 11.55
CA ARG A 55 7.63 -19.66 11.66
C ARG A 55 7.60 -20.31 13.04
N GLY A 56 7.49 -19.49 14.07
CA GLY A 56 7.46 -19.95 15.46
C GLY A 56 8.81 -20.37 16.04
N VAL A 57 9.90 -20.18 15.31
CA VAL A 57 11.25 -20.40 15.82
C VAL A 57 11.90 -19.06 16.16
N GLU A 58 12.09 -18.81 17.46
CA GLU A 58 12.86 -17.66 17.95
C GLU A 58 14.34 -17.80 17.60
N ARG A 59 14.93 -16.73 17.08
CA ARG A 59 16.36 -16.67 16.74
C ARG A 59 16.98 -15.41 17.30
N ARG A 60 18.11 -15.58 17.99
CA ARG A 60 18.88 -14.50 18.59
C ARG A 60 20.11 -14.19 17.74
N VAL A 61 20.31 -12.91 17.45
CA VAL A 61 21.44 -12.38 16.68
C VAL A 61 22.27 -11.48 17.57
N THR A 62 23.58 -11.70 17.64
CA THR A 62 24.52 -10.99 18.54
C THR A 62 25.57 -10.17 17.78
N SER A 63 25.54 -10.19 16.46
CA SER A 63 26.48 -9.47 15.59
C SER A 63 25.75 -8.92 14.37
N ALA A 64 26.33 -7.90 13.74
CA ALA A 64 25.81 -7.36 12.49
C ALA A 64 25.65 -8.47 11.43
N LEU A 65 24.52 -8.46 10.76
CA LEU A 65 24.30 -9.17 9.51
C LEU A 65 24.46 -8.17 8.38
N THR A 66 25.12 -8.58 7.30
CA THR A 66 25.39 -7.69 6.17
C THR A 66 25.13 -8.39 4.86
N VAL A 67 24.64 -7.66 3.87
CA VAL A 67 24.54 -8.09 2.48
C VAL A 67 24.98 -6.97 1.56
N THR A 68 25.69 -7.31 0.48
CA THR A 68 26.02 -6.35 -0.59
C THR A 68 25.03 -6.56 -1.72
N ILE A 69 24.24 -5.54 -2.06
CA ILE A 69 23.27 -5.65 -3.15
C ILE A 69 23.97 -5.57 -4.52
N ALA A 70 23.37 -6.23 -5.52
CA ALA A 70 23.82 -6.13 -6.90
C ALA A 70 23.78 -4.67 -7.41
N ASP A 71 24.71 -4.33 -8.30
CA ASP A 71 24.76 -3.01 -8.94
C ASP A 71 23.82 -2.94 -10.15
N THR A 72 22.53 -3.18 -9.90
CA THR A 72 21.49 -3.20 -10.92
C THR A 72 20.42 -2.19 -10.57
N THR A 73 19.98 -1.39 -11.54
CA THR A 73 18.90 -0.42 -11.27
C THR A 73 17.59 -1.16 -11.01
N GLY A 74 16.93 -0.86 -9.90
CA GLY A 74 15.63 -1.43 -9.57
C GLY A 74 15.36 -1.51 -8.08
N LEU A 75 14.29 -2.22 -7.73
CA LEU A 75 13.93 -2.51 -6.35
C LEU A 75 14.62 -3.80 -5.91
N HIS A 76 15.28 -3.73 -4.76
CA HIS A 76 15.92 -4.85 -4.08
C HIS A 76 15.20 -5.10 -2.76
N PHE A 77 14.91 -6.36 -2.49
CA PHE A 77 14.30 -6.85 -1.26
C PHE A 77 15.39 -7.49 -0.40
N ILE A 78 15.45 -7.09 0.86
CA ILE A 78 16.40 -7.61 1.83
C ILE A 78 15.65 -8.48 2.83
N VAL A 79 16.04 -9.74 2.90
CA VAL A 79 15.39 -10.75 3.75
C VAL A 79 16.41 -11.43 4.66
N ILE A 80 15.96 -11.93 5.81
CA ILE A 80 16.67 -12.97 6.56
C ILE A 80 16.18 -14.32 6.04
N ASN A 81 17.07 -15.09 5.43
CA ASN A 81 16.71 -16.39 4.87
C ASN A 81 16.56 -17.49 5.93
N SER A 82 16.18 -18.69 5.49
CA SER A 82 15.93 -19.84 6.36
C SER A 82 17.10 -20.26 7.27
N VAL A 83 18.34 -19.92 6.91
CA VAL A 83 19.54 -20.21 7.72
C VAL A 83 19.96 -19.05 8.62
N GLY A 84 19.28 -17.90 8.53
CA GLY A 84 19.51 -16.72 9.36
C GLY A 84 20.56 -15.75 8.83
N ALA A 85 20.88 -15.81 7.54
CA ALA A 85 21.74 -14.83 6.87
C ALA A 85 20.88 -13.77 6.15
N LEU A 86 21.43 -12.56 5.97
CA LEU A 86 20.81 -11.58 5.08
C LEU A 86 21.06 -11.97 3.62
N GLU A 87 20.02 -11.82 2.81
CA GLU A 87 20.03 -12.11 1.38
C GLU A 87 19.31 -10.98 0.62
N GLU A 88 19.73 -10.78 -0.62
CA GLU A 88 19.13 -9.84 -1.56
C GLU A 88 18.32 -10.63 -2.60
N SER A 89 17.14 -10.12 -2.94
CA SER A 89 16.34 -10.57 -4.07
C SER A 89 15.85 -9.38 -4.87
N THR A 90 15.77 -9.49 -6.19
CA THR A 90 15.02 -8.55 -7.06
C THR A 90 13.65 -9.10 -7.45
N ILE A 91 13.31 -10.30 -6.96
CA ILE A 91 12.00 -10.90 -7.09
C ILE A 91 11.22 -10.54 -5.84
N LEU A 92 9.99 -10.10 -6.05
CA LEU A 92 9.04 -9.79 -4.98
C LEU A 92 9.00 -10.91 -3.95
N TRP A 93 9.15 -10.56 -2.68
CA TRP A 93 9.07 -11.53 -1.59
C TRP A 93 7.62 -12.02 -1.42
N GLY A 94 7.45 -13.30 -1.14
CA GLY A 94 6.18 -13.87 -0.73
C GLY A 94 6.10 -13.97 0.79
N TYR A 95 4.96 -13.62 1.37
CA TYR A 95 4.73 -13.75 2.82
C TYR A 95 4.66 -15.20 3.28
N SER A 96 4.44 -16.14 2.35
CA SER A 96 4.49 -17.57 2.59
C SER A 96 5.88 -18.17 2.43
N ASP A 97 6.93 -17.37 2.26
CA ASP A 97 8.30 -17.84 2.08
C ASP A 97 8.98 -18.14 3.43
N ASN A 98 10.01 -18.97 3.43
CA ASN A 98 10.73 -19.34 4.66
C ASN A 98 11.78 -18.27 5.03
N GLU A 99 11.33 -17.02 5.04
CA GLU A 99 12.15 -15.81 5.07
C GLU A 99 11.48 -14.74 5.93
N VAL A 100 12.25 -13.78 6.43
CA VAL A 100 11.74 -12.62 7.18
C VAL A 100 12.13 -11.35 6.42
N MET A 101 11.14 -10.57 6.01
CA MET A 101 11.40 -9.29 5.34
C MET A 101 12.07 -8.29 6.30
N VAL A 102 13.03 -7.52 5.78
CA VAL A 102 13.79 -6.54 6.58
C VAL A 102 13.70 -5.15 5.97
N ALA A 103 13.94 -5.01 4.68
CA ALA A 103 13.94 -3.71 4.02
C ALA A 103 13.74 -3.82 2.52
N THR A 104 13.19 -2.76 1.93
CA THR A 104 13.30 -2.50 0.49
C THR A 104 14.40 -1.48 0.23
N ILE A 105 15.08 -1.61 -0.92
CA ILE A 105 16.05 -0.62 -1.39
C ILE A 105 15.80 -0.40 -2.87
N TYR A 106 15.32 0.80 -3.26
CA TYR A 106 15.44 1.22 -4.65
C TYR A 106 16.88 1.67 -4.88
N TRP A 107 17.56 1.06 -5.85
CA TRP A 107 18.94 1.37 -6.20
C TRP A 107 19.04 1.81 -7.66
N ARG A 108 19.91 2.78 -7.93
CA ARG A 108 20.34 3.12 -9.29
C ARG A 108 21.77 2.65 -9.54
N ALA A 109 21.94 1.78 -10.55
CA ALA A 109 23.26 1.28 -10.92
C ALA A 109 24.23 2.41 -11.29
N GLY A 110 25.47 2.30 -10.79
CA GLY A 110 26.52 3.29 -11.02
C GLY A 110 26.30 4.66 -10.35
N GLY A 111 25.30 4.77 -9.46
CA GLY A 111 25.02 5.95 -8.64
C GLY A 111 25.36 5.76 -7.17
N ASN A 112 25.03 6.77 -6.37
CA ASN A 112 24.93 6.70 -4.90
C ASN A 112 23.49 7.07 -4.49
N ASP A 113 22.52 6.66 -5.31
CA ASP A 113 21.14 7.08 -5.16
C ASP A 113 20.30 5.89 -4.72
N GLU A 114 19.97 5.90 -3.43
CA GLU A 114 19.08 4.93 -2.81
C GLU A 114 17.83 5.57 -2.22
N LEU A 115 16.78 4.77 -2.11
CA LEU A 115 15.65 4.97 -1.20
C LEU A 115 15.46 3.67 -0.43
N ILE A 116 15.40 3.76 0.89
CA ILE A 116 15.27 2.60 1.77
C ILE A 116 13.85 2.58 2.33
N GLY A 117 13.19 1.43 2.37
CA GLY A 117 11.95 1.24 3.13
C GLY A 117 12.21 0.27 4.29
N ASP A 118 11.84 0.66 5.51
CA ASP A 118 11.92 -0.22 6.68
C ASP A 118 10.72 -1.17 6.73
N GLU A 119 10.97 -2.46 6.52
CA GLU A 119 9.94 -3.51 6.42
C GLU A 119 10.09 -4.51 7.58
N ARG A 120 10.69 -4.10 8.70
CA ARG A 120 10.84 -4.93 9.91
C ARG A 120 9.51 -5.01 10.67
N HIS A 121 8.55 -5.71 10.07
CA HIS A 121 7.21 -5.90 10.61
C HIS A 121 7.20 -6.65 11.94
N GLY A 122 6.17 -6.37 12.74
CA GLY A 122 6.00 -6.87 14.08
C GLY A 122 5.48 -8.31 14.14
N LEU A 123 5.18 -8.77 15.36
CA LEU A 123 4.54 -10.09 15.60
C LEU A 123 3.05 -9.96 15.95
N THR A 124 2.49 -8.75 15.83
CA THR A 124 1.12 -8.46 16.29
C THR A 124 0.08 -8.78 15.20
N MET A 125 0.49 -8.71 13.94
CA MET A 125 -0.35 -8.96 12.77
C MET A 125 0.12 -10.26 12.11
N ASP A 126 -0.83 -11.14 11.75
CA ASP A 126 -0.48 -12.34 10.99
C ASP A 126 -0.12 -11.97 9.55
N TRP A 127 0.72 -12.80 8.93
CA TRP A 127 1.27 -12.60 7.60
C TRP A 127 0.18 -12.47 6.52
N SER A 128 -0.97 -13.14 6.68
CA SER A 128 -2.04 -13.09 5.68
C SER A 128 -2.78 -11.76 5.72
N THR A 129 -3.10 -11.28 6.92
CA THR A 129 -3.62 -9.91 7.11
C THR A 129 -2.63 -8.87 6.62
N HIS A 130 -1.35 -9.06 6.94
CA HIS A 130 -0.27 -8.16 6.54
C HIS A 130 -0.12 -8.09 5.01
N GLU A 131 -0.06 -9.24 4.34
CA GLU A 131 -0.06 -9.34 2.88
C GLU A 131 -1.26 -8.61 2.27
N TYR A 132 -2.47 -8.90 2.76
CA TYR A 132 -3.69 -8.24 2.30
C TYR A 132 -3.60 -6.72 2.41
N LEU A 133 -3.10 -6.19 3.53
CA LEU A 133 -2.99 -4.75 3.75
C LEU A 133 -1.90 -4.11 2.88
N HIS A 134 -0.77 -4.78 2.63
CA HIS A 134 0.19 -4.34 1.61
C HIS A 134 -0.50 -4.13 0.27
N PHE A 135 -1.23 -5.15 -0.20
CA PHE A 135 -1.86 -5.12 -1.52
C PHE A 135 -3.03 -4.14 -1.66
N THR A 136 -3.81 -3.93 -0.60
CA THR A 136 -5.09 -3.22 -0.70
C THR A 136 -5.07 -1.81 -0.13
N VAL A 137 -4.24 -1.57 0.88
CA VAL A 137 -4.17 -0.29 1.59
C VAL A 137 -2.85 0.41 1.30
N GLY A 138 -1.73 -0.32 1.40
CA GLY A 138 -0.39 0.27 1.41
C GLY A 138 -0.21 1.18 2.64
N THR A 139 0.42 2.33 2.45
CA THR A 139 0.65 3.31 3.51
C THR A 139 -0.65 4.03 3.89
N ALA A 140 -0.97 4.08 5.19
CA ALA A 140 -2.11 4.83 5.72
C ALA A 140 -1.67 6.08 6.48
N PHE A 141 -2.36 7.20 6.26
CA PHE A 141 -2.16 8.43 7.01
C PHE A 141 -2.87 8.37 8.37
N GLU A 142 -2.20 8.77 9.46
CA GLU A 142 -2.81 8.91 10.78
C GLU A 142 -3.06 10.38 11.14
N GLU A 143 -2.00 11.20 11.20
CA GLU A 143 -2.09 12.58 11.66
C GLU A 143 -0.91 13.45 11.20
N GLY A 144 -1.07 14.77 11.27
CA GLY A 144 0.00 15.74 11.08
C GLY A 144 0.37 16.01 9.62
N LEU A 145 1.68 16.15 9.35
CA LEU A 145 2.27 16.31 8.01
C LEU A 145 1.69 17.49 7.19
N THR A 146 1.26 18.55 7.86
CA THR A 146 0.79 19.76 7.18
C THR A 146 1.99 20.53 6.64
N GLY A 147 2.05 20.69 5.31
CA GLY A 147 3.10 21.46 4.64
C GLY A 147 2.78 22.95 4.53
N THR A 148 3.76 23.79 4.86
CA THR A 148 3.79 25.23 4.55
C THR A 148 4.98 25.49 3.63
N PHE A 149 4.72 26.03 2.44
CA PHE A 149 5.72 26.32 1.41
C PHE A 149 5.74 27.82 1.14
N ASN A 150 6.90 28.45 1.25
CA ASN A 150 7.04 29.91 1.29
C ASN A 150 7.75 30.45 0.03
N ASP A 151 7.42 31.68 -0.37
CA ASP A 151 7.99 32.37 -1.54
C ASP A 151 9.52 32.61 -1.48
N ASN A 152 10.16 32.33 -0.35
CA ASN A 152 11.62 32.42 -0.17
C ASN A 152 12.33 31.06 -0.33
N ASN A 153 11.70 30.10 -1.01
CA ASN A 153 12.21 28.74 -1.23
C ASN A 153 12.49 27.97 0.07
N THR A 154 11.71 28.24 1.12
CA THR A 154 11.74 27.43 2.34
C THR A 154 10.41 26.72 2.53
N PHE A 155 10.45 25.60 3.22
CA PHE A 155 9.24 24.90 3.61
C PHE A 155 9.36 24.32 5.01
N THR A 156 8.20 23.98 5.56
CA THR A 156 8.10 23.22 6.81
C THR A 156 6.93 22.26 6.68
N ILE A 157 7.17 20.99 7.00
CA ILE A 157 6.13 19.98 7.15
C ILE A 157 6.09 19.61 8.62
N THR A 158 4.94 19.86 9.26
CA THR A 158 4.78 19.57 10.70
C THR A 158 5.02 18.10 11.00
N ALA A 159 5.40 17.80 12.24
CA ALA A 159 5.45 16.41 12.71
C ALA A 159 4.12 15.68 12.44
N GLY A 160 4.19 14.36 12.29
CA GLY A 160 3.03 13.53 12.00
C GLY A 160 3.35 12.04 11.98
N LYS A 161 2.37 11.24 11.57
CA LYS A 161 2.49 9.79 11.54
C LYS A 161 1.84 9.19 10.31
N ILE A 162 2.50 8.16 9.79
CA ILE A 162 1.97 7.24 8.80
C ILE A 162 2.14 5.81 9.31
N HIS A 163 1.32 4.91 8.77
CA HIS A 163 1.39 3.49 9.02
C HIS A 163 1.78 2.78 7.74
N ASP A 164 2.72 1.86 7.84
CA ASP A 164 2.92 0.80 6.88
C ASP A 164 2.42 -0.50 7.53
N GLN A 165 1.12 -0.75 7.36
CA GLN A 165 0.34 -1.78 8.06
C GLN A 165 0.48 -1.74 9.60
N ASP A 166 1.32 -2.59 10.21
CA ASP A 166 1.57 -2.61 11.67
C ASP A 166 2.78 -1.76 12.10
N ILE A 167 3.49 -1.16 11.15
CA ILE A 167 4.63 -0.30 11.40
C ILE A 167 4.19 1.16 11.48
N VAL A 168 4.33 1.75 12.66
CA VAL A 168 4.14 3.20 12.84
C VAL A 168 5.43 3.95 12.55
N HIS A 169 5.39 4.90 11.62
CA HIS A 169 6.46 5.85 11.37
C HIS A 169 6.09 7.19 12.00
N SER A 170 6.80 7.55 13.08
CA SER A 170 6.68 8.86 13.72
C SER A 170 7.69 9.82 13.09
N ILE A 171 7.17 10.77 12.32
CA ILE A 171 7.96 11.71 11.55
C ILE A 171 8.04 13.02 12.34
N SER A 172 9.26 13.45 12.64
CA SER A 172 9.50 14.76 13.23
C SER A 172 9.28 15.87 12.21
N GLU A 173 9.14 17.13 12.65
CA GLU A 173 9.03 18.27 11.73
C GLU A 173 10.19 18.28 10.73
N GLN A 174 9.87 18.45 9.45
CA GLN A 174 10.83 18.45 8.35
C GLN A 174 10.96 19.83 7.74
N THR A 175 12.21 20.26 7.55
CA THR A 175 12.59 21.46 6.79
C THR A 175 13.54 21.12 5.64
N THR A 176 13.81 19.82 5.47
CA THR A 176 14.59 19.25 4.38
C THR A 176 13.85 18.06 3.79
N ALA A 177 14.09 17.81 2.52
CA ALA A 177 13.52 16.67 1.81
C ALA A 177 14.42 16.31 0.63
N ARG A 178 14.19 15.12 0.08
CA ARG A 178 14.85 14.66 -1.15
C ARG A 178 13.92 14.83 -2.34
N ILE A 179 14.47 15.17 -3.49
CA ILE A 179 13.69 15.37 -4.71
C ILE A 179 13.90 14.18 -5.65
N LEU A 180 12.79 13.55 -6.03
CA LEU A 180 12.69 12.43 -6.96
C LEU A 180 12.31 12.94 -8.34
N TYR A 181 13.09 12.53 -9.33
CA TYR A 181 12.88 12.92 -10.71
C TYR A 181 13.33 11.82 -11.66
N ARG A 182 12.88 11.90 -12.91
CA ARG A 182 13.40 11.08 -14.00
C ARG A 182 14.19 11.96 -14.93
N ASP A 183 15.35 11.46 -15.33
CA ASP A 183 16.21 12.15 -16.30
C ASP A 183 16.83 11.14 -17.27
N GLY A 184 16.17 10.94 -18.41
CA GLY A 184 16.61 10.08 -19.49
C GLY A 184 15.52 9.18 -20.06
N VAL A 185 15.81 8.60 -21.23
CA VAL A 185 14.85 7.78 -22.01
C VAL A 185 14.47 6.47 -21.30
N THR A 186 15.23 6.05 -20.30
CA THR A 186 15.01 4.78 -19.56
C THR A 186 13.95 4.89 -18.46
N GLY A 187 13.42 6.09 -18.16
CA GLY A 187 12.45 6.28 -17.09
C GLY A 187 12.99 5.97 -15.69
N THR A 188 14.32 5.94 -15.55
CA THR A 188 15.02 5.67 -14.28
C THR A 188 14.83 6.83 -13.31
N TRP A 189 14.64 6.51 -12.03
CA TRP A 189 14.51 7.51 -10.98
C TRP A 189 15.87 7.95 -10.45
N PHE A 190 15.98 9.24 -10.23
CA PHE A 190 17.12 9.95 -9.66
C PHE A 190 16.67 10.68 -8.40
N PHE A 191 17.66 10.96 -7.56
CA PHE A 191 17.45 11.51 -6.24
C PHE A 191 18.42 12.66 -6.04
N ASP A 192 17.91 13.78 -5.55
CA ASP A 192 18.78 14.77 -4.95
C ASP A 192 19.13 14.36 -3.51
N ALA A 193 20.28 14.86 -3.05
CA ALA A 193 20.61 14.82 -1.62
C ALA A 193 19.56 15.60 -0.83
N SER A 194 19.32 15.21 0.42
CA SER A 194 18.38 15.90 1.30
C SER A 194 18.79 17.37 1.45
N GLY A 195 17.85 18.28 1.16
CA GLY A 195 18.12 19.71 1.10
C GLY A 195 16.88 20.54 1.44
N THR A 196 17.04 21.85 1.54
CA THR A 196 15.96 22.79 1.89
C THR A 196 15.05 23.14 0.72
N ASP A 197 15.45 22.78 -0.50
CA ASP A 197 14.66 23.03 -1.69
C ASP A 197 13.49 22.05 -1.75
N TYR A 198 12.32 22.56 -2.17
CA TYR A 198 11.11 21.76 -2.37
C TYR A 198 10.70 21.68 -3.85
N PHE A 199 11.62 22.02 -4.75
CA PHE A 199 11.45 21.86 -6.18
C PHE A 199 12.82 21.63 -6.84
N LYS A 200 12.82 20.96 -7.99
CA LYS A 200 14.04 20.72 -8.76
C LYS A 200 14.39 21.98 -9.52
N GLU A 201 15.61 22.48 -9.36
CA GLU A 201 16.16 23.49 -10.24
C GLU A 201 17.44 23.02 -10.93
N THR A 202 17.72 23.62 -12.08
CA THR A 202 19.01 23.50 -12.75
C THR A 202 19.37 24.87 -13.29
N ALA A 203 20.52 25.39 -12.87
CA ALA A 203 20.98 26.75 -13.20
C ALA A 203 19.93 27.85 -12.92
N GLY A 204 19.20 27.76 -11.80
CA GLY A 204 18.18 28.73 -11.39
C GLY A 204 16.85 28.63 -12.15
N ILE A 205 16.64 27.56 -12.94
CA ILE A 205 15.39 27.31 -13.67
C ILE A 205 14.72 26.08 -13.07
N ILE A 206 13.46 26.24 -12.66
CA ILE A 206 12.62 25.14 -12.18
C ILE A 206 12.47 24.11 -13.29
N GLN A 207 12.52 22.84 -12.92
CA GLN A 207 12.41 21.72 -13.84
C GLN A 207 11.06 21.01 -13.74
N TYR A 208 10.68 20.30 -14.80
CA TYR A 208 9.60 19.32 -14.79
C TYR A 208 10.01 18.07 -15.58
N ASP A 209 9.36 16.96 -15.30
CA ASP A 209 9.53 15.69 -16.00
C ASP A 209 8.69 15.71 -17.29
N ASN A 210 9.36 15.84 -18.42
CA ASN A 210 8.73 15.75 -19.73
C ASN A 210 8.92 14.35 -20.30
N ASN A 211 8.08 13.42 -19.88
CA ASN A 211 8.09 12.03 -20.38
C ASN A 211 9.44 11.32 -20.15
N GLY A 212 9.92 11.38 -18.91
CA GLY A 212 11.16 10.76 -18.43
C GLY A 212 12.38 11.65 -18.51
N VAL A 213 12.30 12.83 -19.13
CA VAL A 213 13.43 13.74 -19.33
C VAL A 213 13.20 15.04 -18.57
N LEU A 214 14.20 15.46 -17.80
CA LEU A 214 14.12 16.70 -17.05
C LEU A 214 14.18 17.90 -18.02
N THR A 215 13.22 18.81 -17.91
CA THR A 215 13.04 19.93 -18.84
C THR A 215 12.78 21.24 -18.10
N ASP A 216 13.34 22.33 -18.61
CA ASP A 216 13.09 23.69 -18.12
C ASP A 216 11.61 24.06 -18.17
N VAL A 217 11.11 24.61 -17.06
CA VAL A 217 9.80 25.24 -17.01
C VAL A 217 9.86 26.58 -17.76
N SER A 218 8.91 26.79 -18.66
CA SER A 218 8.83 28.03 -19.42
C SER A 218 8.42 29.20 -18.51
N ASN A 219 9.01 30.37 -18.74
CA ASN A 219 8.68 31.59 -17.98
C ASN A 219 7.16 31.87 -17.98
N GLY A 220 6.61 32.17 -16.80
CA GLY A 220 5.17 32.38 -16.60
C GLY A 220 4.32 31.11 -16.56
N SER A 221 4.94 29.93 -16.59
CA SER A 221 4.26 28.64 -16.43
C SER A 221 4.35 28.12 -14.99
N HIS A 222 3.53 27.13 -14.68
CA HIS A 222 3.33 26.58 -13.34
C HIS A 222 3.54 25.07 -13.41
N VAL A 223 4.07 24.47 -12.35
CA VAL A 223 4.28 23.02 -12.24
C VAL A 223 3.83 22.57 -10.87
N ALA A 224 3.18 21.41 -10.79
CA ALA A 224 2.85 20.78 -9.52
C ALA A 224 4.01 19.88 -9.07
N TYR A 225 4.31 19.90 -7.77
CA TYR A 225 5.19 18.95 -7.11
C TYR A 225 4.38 18.22 -6.06
N TRP A 226 4.72 16.97 -5.79
CA TRP A 226 4.02 16.14 -4.81
C TRP A 226 4.95 15.76 -3.68
N ALA A 227 4.58 16.12 -2.45
CA ALA A 227 5.30 15.69 -1.25
C ALA A 227 4.69 14.38 -0.73
N PHE A 228 5.53 13.39 -0.46
CA PHE A 228 5.18 12.10 0.11
C PHE A 228 5.93 11.90 1.42
N ALA A 229 5.20 11.45 2.43
CA ALA A 229 5.80 10.79 3.58
C ALA A 229 6.00 9.31 3.26
N VAL A 230 7.16 8.77 3.61
CA VAL A 230 7.55 7.40 3.27
C VAL A 230 8.11 6.64 4.47
N ASN A 231 8.22 5.32 4.34
CA ASN A 231 8.75 4.40 5.36
C ASN A 231 10.29 4.35 5.44
N ASP A 232 10.98 5.36 4.89
CA ASP A 232 12.44 5.48 4.95
C ASP A 232 12.90 5.93 6.34
N PRO A 233 13.79 5.18 7.01
CA PRO A 233 14.22 5.48 8.37
C PRO A 233 15.20 6.67 8.46
N ILE A 234 15.74 7.14 7.32
CA ILE A 234 16.71 8.23 7.24
C ILE A 234 16.02 9.52 6.80
N ASP A 235 15.36 9.49 5.63
CA ASP A 235 14.71 10.65 5.03
C ASP A 235 13.19 10.43 4.89
N HIS A 236 12.40 11.05 5.77
CA HIS A 236 10.97 10.73 5.83
C HIS A 236 10.10 11.44 4.79
N ILE A 237 10.63 12.45 4.09
CA ILE A 237 9.88 13.24 3.10
C ILE A 237 10.62 13.25 1.77
N TYR A 238 9.89 12.88 0.72
CA TYR A 238 10.34 12.97 -0.66
C TYR A 238 9.38 13.82 -1.48
N LEU A 239 9.92 14.65 -2.37
CA LEU A 239 9.14 15.41 -3.35
C LEU A 239 9.32 14.82 -4.74
N ILE A 240 8.23 14.60 -5.47
CA ILE A 240 8.28 14.10 -6.84
C ILE A 240 8.04 15.26 -7.80
N VAL A 241 8.90 15.37 -8.81
CA VAL A 241 8.81 16.38 -9.87
C VAL A 241 7.53 16.20 -10.71
N GLY A 242 6.86 17.32 -10.99
CA GLY A 242 5.73 17.43 -11.90
C GLY A 242 5.96 16.87 -13.29
N GLN A 243 4.99 16.17 -13.88
CA GLN A 243 5.11 15.60 -15.23
C GLN A 243 4.56 16.49 -16.36
N ARG A 244 4.18 17.72 -16.03
CA ARG A 244 3.58 18.69 -16.95
C ARG A 244 3.83 20.11 -16.43
N GLN A 245 3.87 21.07 -17.34
CA GLN A 245 3.74 22.49 -17.03
C GLN A 245 2.42 23.05 -17.54
N ASP A 246 1.90 24.05 -16.83
CA ASP A 246 0.60 24.65 -17.06
C ASP A 246 0.69 26.17 -17.19
N THR A 247 -0.18 26.73 -18.02
CA THR A 247 -0.23 28.18 -18.26
C THR A 247 -0.90 28.96 -17.13
N THR A 248 -1.59 28.29 -16.21
CA THR A 248 -2.26 28.93 -15.06
C THR A 248 -2.11 28.09 -13.81
N LEU A 249 -2.07 28.76 -12.65
CA LEU A 249 -2.09 28.10 -11.34
C LEU A 249 -3.31 27.17 -11.18
N ALA A 250 -4.49 27.61 -11.64
CA ALA A 250 -5.71 26.82 -11.57
C ALA A 250 -5.57 25.47 -12.30
N ASN A 251 -4.93 25.45 -13.47
CA ASN A 251 -4.68 24.22 -14.22
C ASN A 251 -3.70 23.30 -13.49
N ALA A 252 -2.62 23.86 -12.95
CA ALA A 252 -1.63 23.10 -12.18
C ALA A 252 -2.26 22.46 -10.93
N THR A 253 -3.15 23.17 -10.23
CA THR A 253 -3.84 22.63 -9.04
C THR A 253 -4.90 21.58 -9.41
N ALA A 254 -5.71 21.82 -10.44
CA ALA A 254 -6.88 20.99 -10.76
C ALA A 254 -6.57 19.57 -11.26
N THR A 255 -5.35 19.32 -11.69
CA THR A 255 -4.92 18.05 -12.32
C THR A 255 -3.79 17.36 -11.56
N SER A 256 -3.50 17.84 -10.35
CA SER A 256 -2.53 17.26 -9.40
C SER A 256 -2.90 15.84 -8.90
N LEU A 257 -3.95 15.20 -9.44
CA LEU A 257 -4.39 13.85 -9.09
C LEU A 257 -3.85 12.75 -10.03
N GLY A 258 -3.02 13.07 -11.04
CA GLY A 258 -2.60 12.12 -12.07
C GLY A 258 -1.09 12.09 -12.31
N LEU A 259 -0.33 11.50 -11.39
CA LEU A 259 1.04 11.05 -11.70
C LEU A 259 0.93 9.86 -12.65
N THR A 260 1.47 9.98 -13.87
CA THR A 260 1.51 8.87 -14.82
C THR A 260 2.84 8.11 -14.68
N ASN A 261 2.78 6.79 -14.44
CA ASN A 261 3.96 6.00 -14.08
C ASN A 261 4.67 6.53 -12.82
N PRO A 262 3.98 6.61 -11.66
CA PRO A 262 4.68 6.80 -10.39
C PRO A 262 5.75 5.71 -10.22
N LEU A 263 6.74 5.95 -9.35
CA LEU A 263 7.60 4.87 -8.86
C LEU A 263 6.70 3.68 -8.58
N GLY A 264 6.96 2.56 -9.24
CA GLY A 264 6.18 1.35 -9.05
C GLY A 264 6.41 0.92 -7.61
N THR A 265 5.56 1.37 -6.70
CA THR A 265 5.42 0.69 -5.43
C THR A 265 4.86 -0.66 -5.83
N ALA A 266 5.57 -1.75 -5.55
CA ALA A 266 5.08 -3.09 -5.85
C ALA A 266 3.69 -3.30 -5.22
N PHE A 267 3.39 -2.54 -4.17
CA PHE A 267 2.13 -2.49 -3.46
C PHE A 267 1.71 -1.04 -3.14
N GLY A 268 0.41 -0.77 -3.25
CA GLY A 268 -0.16 0.56 -3.06
C GLY A 268 -1.48 0.66 -3.79
N GLY A 269 -2.57 0.32 -3.11
CA GLY A 269 -3.90 0.72 -3.58
C GLY A 269 -3.96 2.24 -3.74
N LEU A 270 -4.73 2.74 -4.70
CA LEU A 270 -5.03 4.17 -4.74
C LEU A 270 -5.69 4.56 -3.41
N ALA A 271 -5.04 5.44 -2.65
CA ALA A 271 -5.65 6.03 -1.47
C ALA A 271 -6.91 6.79 -1.88
N THR A 272 -8.08 6.24 -1.59
CA THR A 272 -9.36 6.92 -1.81
C THR A 272 -9.77 7.62 -0.52
N THR A 273 -9.83 8.94 -0.56
CA THR A 273 -10.20 9.79 0.59
C THR A 273 -11.72 9.96 0.78
N SER A 274 -12.54 9.34 -0.07
CA SER A 274 -14.00 9.41 0.03
C SER A 274 -14.60 8.13 0.61
N LEU A 275 -15.26 8.25 1.76
CA LEU A 275 -16.18 7.22 2.23
C LEU A 275 -17.26 7.00 1.16
N PRO A 276 -17.50 5.75 0.69
CA PRO A 276 -18.65 5.50 -0.15
C PRO A 276 -19.93 5.86 0.62
N ILE A 277 -20.85 6.56 -0.04
CA ILE A 277 -22.17 6.86 0.51
C ILE A 277 -22.99 5.56 0.66
N ASP A 278 -23.98 5.56 1.55
CA ASP A 278 -24.85 4.42 1.82
C ASP A 278 -25.36 3.77 0.50
N ASN A 279 -25.27 2.44 0.40
CA ASN A 279 -25.53 1.62 -0.81
C ASN A 279 -24.48 1.70 -1.94
N GLN A 280 -23.23 2.01 -1.63
CA GLN A 280 -22.12 1.88 -2.58
C GLN A 280 -20.96 1.08 -1.97
N MET A 281 -20.32 0.26 -2.79
CA MET A 281 -19.06 -0.39 -2.47
C MET A 281 -17.97 0.16 -3.39
N LEU A 282 -16.87 0.59 -2.80
CA LEU A 282 -15.69 0.94 -3.56
C LEU A 282 -14.97 -0.34 -3.98
N VAL A 283 -14.68 -0.49 -5.26
CA VAL A 283 -13.87 -1.61 -5.77
C VAL A 283 -12.44 -1.16 -6.02
N SER A 284 -11.48 -2.08 -5.86
CA SER A 284 -10.03 -1.83 -5.79
C SER A 284 -9.40 -1.06 -6.96
N ASN A 285 -10.12 -0.89 -8.08
CA ASN A 285 -9.69 -0.06 -9.21
C ASN A 285 -10.19 1.40 -9.14
N GLY A 286 -10.70 1.85 -7.98
CA GLY A 286 -11.26 3.20 -7.78
C GLY A 286 -12.66 3.40 -8.37
N SER A 287 -13.28 2.37 -8.95
CA SER A 287 -14.67 2.46 -9.41
C SER A 287 -15.65 2.33 -8.24
N ILE A 288 -16.79 2.99 -8.37
CA ILE A 288 -17.90 2.86 -7.43
C ILE A 288 -18.87 1.80 -7.97
N TYR A 289 -19.01 0.71 -7.23
CA TYR A 289 -20.09 -0.24 -7.45
C TYR A 289 -21.31 0.22 -6.66
N ALA A 290 -22.28 0.84 -7.33
CA ALA A 290 -23.55 1.16 -6.70
C ALA A 290 -24.38 -0.13 -6.59
N PHE A 291 -24.82 -0.47 -5.38
CA PHE A 291 -25.83 -1.51 -5.24
C PHE A 291 -27.10 -1.01 -5.94
N SER A 292 -27.58 -1.75 -6.93
CA SER A 292 -28.82 -1.42 -7.61
C SER A 292 -29.95 -1.33 -6.59
N THR A 293 -30.60 -0.17 -6.50
CA THR A 293 -31.75 0.06 -5.63
C THR A 293 -32.80 -1.02 -5.86
N ILE A 294 -33.11 -1.77 -4.81
CA ILE A 294 -34.21 -2.73 -4.82
C ILE A 294 -35.52 -1.91 -4.83
N PRO A 295 -36.39 -2.08 -5.83
CA PRO A 295 -37.65 -1.34 -5.87
C PRO A 295 -38.52 -1.74 -4.67
N ALA A 296 -39.10 -0.73 -4.02
CA ALA A 296 -40.03 -0.93 -2.91
C ALA A 296 -41.40 -1.37 -3.46
N CYS A 297 -41.67 -2.67 -3.47
CA CYS A 297 -42.97 -3.21 -3.85
C CYS A 297 -43.99 -2.80 -2.77
N ASN A 298 -44.96 -1.97 -3.14
CA ASN A 298 -45.68 -1.12 -2.18
C ASN A 298 -47.15 -1.51 -2.02
N THR A 299 -47.54 -2.68 -2.51
CA THR A 299 -48.89 -3.22 -2.32
C THR A 299 -48.85 -4.67 -1.85
N SER A 300 -49.88 -5.10 -1.12
CA SER A 300 -50.09 -6.50 -0.69
C SER A 300 -50.29 -7.49 -1.84
N THR A 301 -50.15 -7.01 -3.08
CA THR A 301 -50.35 -7.75 -4.33
C THR A 301 -49.10 -7.73 -5.20
N GLU A 302 -47.96 -7.20 -4.75
CA GLU A 302 -46.73 -7.18 -5.53
C GLU A 302 -45.65 -8.07 -4.91
N LYS A 303 -44.86 -8.73 -5.76
CA LYS A 303 -43.66 -9.47 -5.36
C LYS A 303 -42.43 -8.87 -6.01
N LEU A 304 -41.33 -8.89 -5.25
CA LEU A 304 -40.01 -8.50 -5.72
C LEU A 304 -39.39 -9.65 -6.52
N ILE A 305 -38.89 -9.33 -7.71
CA ILE A 305 -38.48 -10.32 -8.70
C ILE A 305 -37.11 -9.97 -9.26
N PHE A 306 -36.22 -10.96 -9.32
CA PHE A 306 -34.92 -10.84 -9.97
C PHE A 306 -34.92 -11.51 -11.35
N ALA A 307 -34.76 -10.72 -12.41
CA ALA A 307 -34.60 -11.25 -13.76
C ALA A 307 -33.16 -11.70 -13.98
N THR A 308 -32.95 -13.01 -14.16
CA THR A 308 -31.60 -13.62 -14.30
C THR A 308 -30.90 -13.23 -15.60
N THR A 309 -31.66 -12.94 -16.67
CA THR A 309 -31.15 -12.53 -17.99
C THR A 309 -30.68 -11.08 -18.01
N THR A 310 -31.43 -10.16 -17.39
CA THR A 310 -31.12 -8.72 -17.38
C THR A 310 -30.40 -8.27 -16.11
N LYS A 311 -30.31 -9.13 -15.10
CA LYS A 311 -29.75 -8.84 -13.76
C LYS A 311 -30.41 -7.65 -13.06
N THR A 312 -31.72 -7.47 -13.26
CA THR A 312 -32.50 -6.35 -12.71
C THR A 312 -33.58 -6.81 -11.75
N TRP A 313 -33.83 -6.02 -10.72
CA TRP A 313 -34.96 -6.18 -9.80
C TRP A 313 -36.20 -5.42 -10.30
N SER A 314 -37.39 -6.00 -10.18
CA SER A 314 -38.67 -5.35 -10.50
C SER A 314 -39.79 -5.81 -9.57
N CYS A 315 -40.83 -4.99 -9.41
CA CYS A 315 -42.06 -5.37 -8.73
C CYS A 315 -43.09 -5.81 -9.79
N GLN A 316 -43.71 -6.97 -9.61
CA GLN A 316 -44.83 -7.40 -10.46
C GLN A 316 -45.99 -7.93 -9.61
N THR A 317 -47.19 -7.86 -10.18
CA THR A 317 -48.42 -8.29 -9.52
C THR A 317 -48.43 -9.80 -9.31
N ASP A 318 -48.73 -10.23 -8.08
CA ASP A 318 -48.92 -11.61 -7.67
C ASP A 318 -50.12 -12.22 -8.42
N ALA A 319 -49.91 -13.36 -9.07
CA ALA A 319 -50.93 -14.00 -9.92
C ALA A 319 -52.01 -14.75 -9.11
N GLY A 320 -52.01 -14.64 -7.78
CA GLY A 320 -53.01 -15.24 -6.89
C GLY A 320 -52.65 -16.67 -6.44
N ALA A 321 -53.15 -17.03 -5.26
CA ALA A 321 -52.79 -18.23 -4.52
C ALA A 321 -53.16 -19.55 -5.23
N GLY A 322 -52.22 -20.50 -5.27
CA GLY A 322 -52.52 -21.93 -5.41
C GLY A 322 -51.91 -22.66 -6.61
N GLY A 323 -51.18 -21.97 -7.49
CA GLY A 323 -50.32 -22.61 -8.47
C GLY A 323 -48.92 -22.02 -8.36
N GLY A 324 -47.90 -22.86 -8.21
CA GLY A 324 -46.54 -22.40 -8.53
C GLY A 324 -46.55 -21.74 -9.92
N ILE A 325 -45.66 -20.77 -10.12
CA ILE A 325 -45.54 -20.07 -11.41
C ILE A 325 -45.36 -21.12 -12.51
N THR A 326 -46.36 -21.31 -13.38
CA THR A 326 -46.33 -22.32 -14.44
C THR A 326 -46.00 -21.75 -15.82
N ASP A 327 -46.04 -20.42 -16.00
CA ASP A 327 -45.51 -19.75 -17.18
C ASP A 327 -45.24 -18.27 -16.87
N TRP A 328 -44.03 -17.78 -17.18
CA TRP A 328 -43.63 -16.39 -16.97
C TRP A 328 -43.01 -15.83 -18.25
N ALA A 329 -43.82 -15.13 -19.04
CA ALA A 329 -43.38 -14.42 -20.24
C ALA A 329 -42.50 -15.27 -21.22
N GLY A 330 -42.75 -16.57 -21.31
CA GLY A 330 -42.03 -17.49 -22.19
C GLY A 330 -40.70 -18.04 -21.64
N LEU A 331 -40.43 -17.89 -20.34
CA LEU A 331 -39.30 -18.50 -19.66
C LEU A 331 -39.75 -19.77 -18.91
N SER A 332 -38.97 -20.84 -19.04
CA SER A 332 -39.25 -22.14 -18.41
C SER A 332 -38.73 -22.22 -16.97
N ASP A 333 -39.28 -23.14 -16.17
CA ASP A 333 -39.04 -23.34 -14.73
C ASP A 333 -37.55 -23.49 -14.33
N THR A 334 -36.66 -23.82 -15.27
CA THR A 334 -35.21 -23.85 -15.03
C THR A 334 -34.56 -22.47 -14.90
N ASP A 335 -35.26 -21.41 -15.28
CA ASP A 335 -34.72 -20.05 -15.40
C ASP A 335 -35.14 -19.11 -14.24
N ILE A 336 -35.91 -19.62 -13.27
CA ILE A 336 -36.61 -18.82 -12.25
C ILE A 336 -36.44 -19.47 -10.86
N LYS A 337 -35.92 -18.72 -9.87
CA LYS A 337 -36.00 -19.09 -8.45
C LYS A 337 -37.07 -18.24 -7.77
N VAL A 338 -38.17 -18.87 -7.38
CA VAL A 338 -39.26 -18.22 -6.63
C VAL A 338 -39.06 -18.49 -5.14
N PHE A 339 -38.86 -17.44 -4.36
CA PHE A 339 -38.92 -17.55 -2.90
C PHE A 339 -40.39 -17.55 -2.49
N THR A 340 -40.92 -18.72 -2.10
CA THR A 340 -42.26 -18.81 -1.53
C THR A 340 -42.21 -18.46 -0.04
N GLU A 341 -43.21 -17.77 0.45
CA GLU A 341 -43.34 -17.30 1.84
C GLU A 341 -43.31 -18.48 2.83
N ASP A 342 -42.13 -18.75 3.40
CA ASP A 342 -41.88 -19.18 4.79
C ASP A 342 -40.37 -19.39 5.13
N ASP A 343 -39.45 -18.95 4.27
CA ASP A 343 -38.01 -19.07 4.54
C ASP A 343 -37.50 -17.97 5.50
N THR A 344 -37.77 -18.16 6.79
CA THR A 344 -37.21 -17.34 7.87
C THR A 344 -35.71 -17.54 8.11
N ASN A 345 -35.00 -18.33 7.29
CA ASN A 345 -33.55 -18.50 7.41
C ASN A 345 -32.89 -18.74 6.05
N VAL A 346 -32.45 -17.66 5.38
CA VAL A 346 -31.43 -17.78 4.34
C VAL A 346 -30.07 -17.91 5.04
N THR A 347 -29.56 -19.14 5.11
CA THR A 347 -28.15 -19.36 5.44
C THR A 347 -27.37 -19.34 4.13
N LEU A 348 -26.49 -18.36 3.96
CA LEU A 348 -25.54 -18.33 2.86
C LEU A 348 -24.45 -19.38 3.14
N THR A 349 -24.32 -20.40 2.29
CA THR A 349 -23.09 -21.20 2.19
C THR A 349 -22.19 -20.64 1.11
#